data_AF-A0A8S3AZY4-F1
#
_entry.id   AF-A0A8S3AZY4-F1
#
_cell.length_a   1.000
_cell.length_b   1.000
_cell.length_c   1.000
_cell.angle_alpha   90.00
_cell.angle_beta   90.00
_cell.angle_gamma   90.00
#
_symmetry.space_group_name_H-M   'P 1'
#
loop_
_entity.id
_entity.type
_entity.pdbx_description
1 polymer ?
#
loop_
_entity_poly.entity_id
_entity_poly.type
_entity_poly.pdbx_seq_one_letter_code
_entity_poly.pdbx_strand_id
1 'polypeptide(L)'
;MCRFLDLHNTNEFNGVPPHNYVSFFGMRGHDVLMGLLVTEIIYVHSKLMIIDDRMAICGSANINDRSLLGQRDSEFCVVINDREEEDGVFNRQKVRVGKFCGSWRRRLF
;
A
#
# COMPACT_ATOMS: atom_id res chain seq x y z
N MET A 1 0.70 16.38 6.49
CA MET A 1 0.77 16.33 5.02
C MET A 1 2.25 16.27 4.63
N CYS A 2 2.83 15.08 4.49
CA CYS A 2 4.23 14.95 4.09
C CYS A 2 4.26 14.80 2.57
N ARG A 3 4.69 15.83 1.85
CA ARG A 3 5.01 15.75 0.41
C ARG A 3 6.49 15.42 0.29
N PHE A 4 6.80 14.24 -0.25
CA PHE A 4 8.06 14.00 -0.93
C PHE A 4 7.74 13.41 -2.30
N LEU A 5 7.89 14.26 -3.31
CA LEU A 5 7.99 13.90 -4.72
C LEU A 5 9.47 14.10 -5.06
N ASP A 6 10.18 13.04 -5.42
CA ASP A 6 11.36 13.22 -6.27
C ASP A 6 11.26 12.26 -7.45
N LEU A 7 10.38 12.64 -8.37
CA LEU A 7 10.34 12.08 -9.71
C LEU A 7 11.34 12.87 -10.54
N HIS A 8 12.61 12.53 -10.38
CA HIS A 8 13.62 13.01 -11.31
C HIS A 8 13.20 12.56 -12.71
N ASN A 9 12.84 13.55 -13.53
CA ASN A 9 12.80 13.52 -14.99
C ASN A 9 11.44 13.53 -15.72
N THR A 10 10.31 13.85 -15.07
CA THR A 10 9.14 14.39 -15.79
C THR A 10 8.19 15.08 -14.80
N ASN A 11 7.98 16.39 -14.94
CA ASN A 11 6.84 17.05 -14.27
C ASN A 11 5.49 16.52 -14.79
N GLU A 12 5.50 15.83 -15.95
CA GLU A 12 4.33 15.29 -16.62
C GLU A 12 4.69 13.99 -17.37
N PHE A 13 3.95 12.91 -17.13
CA PHE A 13 3.97 11.72 -18.00
C PHE A 13 2.84 11.86 -19.02
N ASN A 14 3.17 12.00 -20.31
CA ASN A 14 2.18 12.26 -21.37
C ASN A 14 1.24 13.46 -21.08
N GLY A 15 1.74 14.55 -20.49
CA GLY A 15 0.94 15.72 -20.14
C GLY A 15 0.08 15.55 -18.88
N VAL A 16 0.21 14.44 -18.15
CA VAL A 16 -0.53 14.20 -16.90
C VAL A 16 0.43 14.25 -15.71
N PRO A 17 0.08 15.00 -14.64
CA PRO A 17 0.87 15.03 -13.43
C PRO A 17 1.00 13.63 -12.78
N PRO A 18 2.19 13.18 -12.41
CA PRO A 18 2.39 11.84 -11.83
C PRO A 18 1.60 11.57 -10.54
N HIS A 19 1.29 12.62 -9.77
CA HIS A 19 0.50 12.49 -8.54
C HIS A 19 -0.95 12.04 -8.78
N ASN A 20 -1.40 12.02 -10.05
CA ASN A 20 -2.68 11.40 -10.43
C ASN A 20 -2.62 9.87 -10.47
N TYR A 21 -1.42 9.27 -10.52
CA TYR A 21 -1.22 7.82 -10.64
C TYR A 21 -0.58 7.19 -9.40
N VAL A 22 0.31 7.93 -8.73
CA VAL A 22 1.06 7.43 -7.58
C VAL A 22 1.07 8.46 -6.45
N SER A 23 0.96 7.97 -5.22
CA SER A 23 1.07 8.80 -4.02
C SER A 23 1.87 8.04 -2.96
N PHE A 24 2.71 8.77 -2.24
CA PHE A 24 3.56 8.24 -1.18
C PHE A 24 3.08 8.78 0.16
N PHE A 25 2.91 7.89 1.14
CA PHE A 25 2.42 8.23 2.47
C PHE A 25 3.29 7.61 3.55
N GLY A 26 3.23 8.20 4.74
CA GLY A 26 3.76 7.64 5.98
C GLY A 26 2.74 7.84 7.10
N MET A 27 2.93 7.15 8.22
CA MET A 27 2.01 7.19 9.35
C MET A 27 2.67 7.85 10.57
N ARG A 28 1.90 8.63 11.32
CA ARG A 28 2.36 9.34 12.53
C ARG A 28 1.20 9.47 13.52
N GLY A 29 1.46 9.10 14.77
CA GLY A 29 0.55 9.28 15.90
C GLY A 29 0.94 10.51 16.72
N HIS A 30 0.03 10.94 17.58
CA HIS A 30 0.30 11.92 18.62
C HIS A 30 -0.50 11.54 19.87
N ASP A 31 0.01 11.90 21.03
CA ASP A 31 -0.64 11.66 22.32
C ASP A 31 -0.16 12.68 23.36
N VAL A 32 -0.66 12.60 24.59
CA VAL A 32 -0.22 13.39 25.74
C VAL A 32 0.52 12.48 26.73
N LEU A 33 1.81 12.75 26.94
CA LEU A 33 2.65 12.05 27.92
C LEU A 33 3.03 13.02 29.03
N MET A 34 2.64 12.72 30.28
CA MET A 34 2.92 13.58 31.45
C MET A 34 2.44 15.04 31.28
N GLY A 35 1.30 15.23 30.61
CA GLY A 35 0.75 16.57 30.34
C GLY A 35 1.38 17.29 29.15
N LEU A 36 2.36 16.69 28.46
CA LEU A 36 3.01 17.25 27.27
C LEU A 36 2.52 16.55 26.01
N LEU A 37 2.19 17.33 24.97
CA LEU A 37 1.89 16.79 23.65
C LEU A 37 3.16 16.19 23.03
N VAL A 38 3.08 14.93 22.61
CA VAL A 38 4.15 14.18 21.96
C VAL A 38 3.66 13.61 20.63
N THR A 39 4.57 13.35 19.71
CA THR A 39 4.26 12.70 18.43
C THR A 39 5.36 11.74 18.03
N GLU A 40 4.98 10.59 17.49
CA GLU A 40 5.92 9.59 16.99
C GLU A 40 5.45 8.97 15.68
N ILE A 41 6.42 8.50 14.89
CA ILE A 41 6.10 7.77 13.66
C ILE A 41 5.44 6.43 14.00
N ILE A 42 4.47 6.03 13.20
CA ILE A 42 4.00 4.65 13.22
C ILE A 42 4.86 3.88 12.22
N TYR A 43 5.67 2.96 12.73
CA TYR A 43 6.61 2.21 11.91
C TYR A 43 5.87 1.20 11.01
N VAL A 44 5.83 1.48 9.70
CA VAL A 44 5.20 0.60 8.71
C VAL A 44 6.13 -0.59 8.44
N HIS A 45 5.92 -1.68 9.19
CA HIS A 45 6.69 -2.92 9.01
C HIS A 45 6.03 -3.92 8.04
N SER A 46 4.88 -3.57 7.47
CA SER A 46 4.11 -4.43 6.57
C SER A 46 4.82 -4.66 5.23
N LYS A 47 4.66 -5.87 4.68
CA LYS A 47 5.01 -6.23 3.30
C LYS A 47 3.76 -6.81 2.67
N LEU A 48 2.95 -5.92 2.14
CA LEU A 48 1.61 -6.20 1.65
C LEU A 48 1.39 -5.46 0.33
N MET A 49 0.87 -6.17 -0.66
CA MET A 49 0.38 -5.62 -1.91
C MET A 49 -1.05 -6.11 -2.12
N ILE A 50 -1.98 -5.21 -2.44
CA ILE A 50 -3.36 -5.55 -2.83
C ILE A 50 -3.55 -5.03 -4.25
N ILE A 51 -4.08 -5.88 -5.12
CA ILE A 51 -4.29 -5.60 -6.55
C ILE A 51 -5.77 -5.77 -6.86
N ASP A 52 -6.38 -4.71 -7.41
CA ASP A 52 -7.76 -4.67 -7.93
C ASP A 52 -8.86 -5.19 -6.99
N ASP A 53 -8.63 -5.13 -5.67
CA ASP A 53 -9.48 -5.76 -4.64
C ASP A 53 -9.73 -7.27 -4.88
N ARG A 54 -8.87 -7.98 -5.63
CA ARG A 54 -9.05 -9.41 -6.01
C ARG A 54 -7.88 -10.31 -5.68
N MET A 55 -6.68 -9.74 -5.61
CA MET A 55 -5.46 -10.46 -5.28
C MET A 55 -4.71 -9.71 -4.18
N ALA A 56 -4.05 -10.45 -3.30
CA ALA A 56 -3.09 -9.90 -2.36
C ALA A 56 -1.82 -10.74 -2.30
N ILE A 57 -0.69 -10.08 -2.08
CA ILE A 57 0.58 -10.72 -1.73
C ILE A 57 0.95 -10.24 -0.33
N CYS A 58 1.17 -11.17 0.59
CA CYS A 58 1.64 -10.85 1.93
C CYS A 58 2.77 -11.80 2.35
N GLY A 59 3.75 -11.27 3.08
CA GLY A 59 4.89 -12.07 3.52
C GLY A 59 5.93 -11.27 4.29
N SER A 60 7.16 -11.76 4.24
CA SER A 60 8.33 -11.14 4.89
C SER A 60 9.15 -10.25 3.96
N ALA A 61 9.06 -10.46 2.64
CA ALA A 61 9.91 -9.83 1.63
C ALA A 61 9.67 -8.33 1.47
N ASN A 62 10.68 -7.51 1.76
CA ASN A 62 10.67 -6.08 1.44
C ASN A 62 10.78 -5.84 -0.08
N ILE A 63 10.37 -4.67 -0.55
CA ILE A 63 10.65 -4.23 -1.92
C ILE A 63 12.10 -3.72 -1.99
N ASN A 64 13.06 -4.64 -2.03
CA ASN A 64 14.48 -4.34 -2.23
C ASN A 64 15.24 -5.60 -2.68
N ASP A 65 16.47 -5.42 -3.16
CA ASP A 65 17.33 -6.50 -3.65
C ASP A 65 17.69 -7.54 -2.58
N ARG A 66 17.71 -7.14 -1.30
CA ARG A 66 18.02 -8.05 -0.19
C ARG A 66 16.96 -9.14 -0.05
N SER A 67 15.69 -8.77 -0.19
CA SER A 67 14.57 -9.70 -0.10
C SER A 67 14.21 -10.35 -1.45
N LEU A 68 14.37 -9.64 -2.59
CA LEU A 68 13.80 -10.08 -3.87
C LEU A 68 14.76 -10.87 -4.79
N LEU A 69 16.08 -10.79 -4.61
CA LEU A 69 17.03 -11.50 -5.46
C LEU A 69 17.13 -13.01 -5.14
N GLY A 70 16.63 -13.44 -3.98
CA GLY A 70 16.64 -14.85 -3.54
C GLY A 70 18.02 -15.43 -3.16
N GLN A 71 19.12 -14.75 -3.50
CA GLN A 71 20.49 -15.16 -3.15
C GLN A 71 20.98 -14.55 -1.82
N ARG A 72 20.14 -13.75 -1.14
CA ARG A 72 20.49 -13.02 0.08
C ARG A 72 19.64 -13.53 1.25
N ASP A 73 18.59 -12.80 1.63
CA ASP A 73 17.74 -13.20 2.74
C ASP A 73 16.75 -14.30 2.30
N SER A 74 16.46 -15.23 3.21
CA SER A 74 15.39 -16.20 3.02
C SER A 74 14.05 -15.53 3.34
N GLU A 75 13.15 -15.50 2.36
CA GLU A 75 11.84 -14.85 2.49
C GLU A 75 10.71 -15.84 2.19
N PHE A 76 9.53 -15.58 2.75
CA PHE A 76 8.32 -16.34 2.46
C PHE A 76 7.15 -15.40 2.19
N CYS A 77 6.41 -15.67 1.10
CA CYS A 77 5.25 -14.91 0.68
C CYS A 77 4.12 -15.84 0.24
N VAL A 78 2.88 -15.42 0.49
CA VAL A 78 1.67 -16.08 0.01
C VAL A 78 0.97 -15.17 -0.99
N VAL A 79 0.49 -15.75 -2.09
CA VAL A 79 -0.42 -15.11 -3.03
C VAL A 79 -1.84 -15.58 -2.74
N ILE A 80 -2.72 -14.63 -2.45
CA ILE A 80 -4.13 -14.86 -2.17
C ILE A 80 -4.91 -14.38 -3.38
N ASN A 81 -5.69 -15.28 -3.98
CA ASN A 81 -6.60 -14.98 -5.08
C ASN A 81 -8.02 -15.25 -4.63
N ASP A 82 -8.86 -14.22 -4.63
CA ASP A 82 -10.27 -14.39 -4.28
C ASP A 82 -10.98 -15.28 -5.30
N ARG A 83 -11.77 -16.21 -4.78
CA ARG A 83 -12.73 -17.01 -5.56
C ARG A 83 -14.16 -16.54 -5.37
N GLU A 84 -14.42 -15.84 -4.27
CA GLU A 84 -15.71 -15.25 -3.99
C GLU A 84 -15.67 -13.76 -4.26
N GLU A 85 -16.65 -13.29 -5.01
CA GLU A 85 -16.76 -11.89 -5.39
C GLU A 85 -18.04 -11.25 -4.82
N GLU A 86 -17.98 -9.93 -4.64
CA GLU A 86 -19.10 -9.05 -4.30
C GLU A 86 -19.14 -7.84 -5.25
N ASP A 87 -20.25 -7.09 -5.22
CA ASP A 87 -20.38 -5.88 -6.01
C ASP A 87 -19.54 -4.75 -5.40
N GLY A 88 -18.71 -4.13 -6.23
CA GLY A 88 -17.89 -2.96 -5.91
C GLY A 88 -18.05 -1.85 -6.95
N VAL A 89 -17.39 -0.72 -6.71
CA VAL A 89 -17.42 0.44 -7.62
C VAL A 89 -16.03 1.00 -7.79
N PHE A 90 -15.48 0.92 -9.01
CA PHE A 90 -14.23 1.56 -9.41
C PHE A 90 -14.51 2.64 -10.44
N ASN A 91 -14.02 3.86 -10.22
CA ASN A 91 -14.26 5.00 -11.12
C ASN A 91 -15.74 5.18 -11.53
N ARG A 92 -16.66 5.07 -10.56
CA ARG A 92 -18.13 5.13 -10.76
C ARG A 92 -18.72 4.00 -11.61
N GLN A 93 -17.93 3.01 -12.03
CA GLN A 93 -18.39 1.83 -12.75
C GLN A 93 -18.59 0.68 -11.77
N LYS A 94 -19.70 -0.05 -11.92
CA LYS A 94 -19.94 -1.30 -11.17
C LYS A 94 -18.92 -2.34 -11.62
N VAL A 95 -18.19 -2.90 -10.66
CA VAL A 95 -17.19 -3.94 -10.88
C VAL A 95 -17.43 -5.07 -9.89
N ARG A 96 -16.94 -6.27 -10.20
CA ARG A 96 -16.86 -7.34 -9.22
C ARG A 96 -15.51 -7.25 -8.49
N VAL A 97 -15.52 -7.34 -7.17
CA VAL A 97 -14.31 -7.32 -6.33
C VAL A 97 -14.27 -8.57 -5.48
N GLY A 98 -13.08 -9.02 -5.10
CA GLY A 98 -12.90 -10.14 -4.20
C GLY A 98 -13.38 -9.79 -2.79
N LYS A 99 -14.11 -10.71 -2.15
CA LYS A 99 -14.61 -10.49 -0.80
C LYS A 99 -13.49 -10.33 0.21
N PHE A 100 -12.47 -11.19 0.16
CA PHE A 100 -11.38 -11.17 1.13
C PHE A 100 -10.45 -9.97 0.90
N CYS A 101 -9.87 -9.84 -0.29
CA CYS A 101 -8.91 -8.80 -0.64
C CYS A 101 -9.56 -7.41 -0.57
N GLY A 102 -10.80 -7.27 -1.07
CA GLY A 102 -11.57 -6.04 -0.95
C GLY A 102 -11.86 -5.65 0.50
N SER A 103 -12.20 -6.61 1.36
CA SER A 103 -12.39 -6.33 2.80
C SER A 103 -11.10 -5.90 3.49
N TRP A 104 -9.95 -6.49 3.13
CA TRP A 104 -8.64 -6.12 3.66
C TRP A 104 -8.28 -4.68 3.31
N ARG A 105 -8.41 -4.30 2.04
CA ARG A 105 -8.18 -2.91 1.64
C ARG A 105 -9.08 -1.97 2.43
N ARG A 106 -10.39 -2.25 2.54
CA ARG A 106 -11.33 -1.41 3.30
C ARG A 106 -11.02 -1.32 4.80
N ARG A 107 -10.36 -2.31 5.39
CA ARG A 107 -9.95 -2.26 6.81
C ARG A 107 -8.72 -1.38 7.05
N LEU A 108 -7.88 -1.19 6.03
CA LEU A 108 -6.66 -0.38 6.09
C LEU A 108 -6.90 1.11 5.78
N PHE A 109 -8.04 1.44 5.15
CA PHE A 109 -8.47 2.81 4.82
C PHE A 109 -9.51 3.29 5.82
#